data_AF-A0A3C0VTT5-F1
#
_entry.id   AF-A0A3C0VTT5-F1
#
_cell.length_a   1.000
_cell.length_b   1.000
_cell.length_c   1.000
_cell.angle_alpha   90.00
_cell.angle_beta   90.00
_cell.angle_gamma   90.00
#
_symmetry.space_group_name_H-M   'P 1'
#
loop_
_entity.id
_entity.type
_entity.pdbx_description
1 polymer ?
#
loop_
_entity_poly.entity_id
_entity_poly.type
_entity_poly.pdbx_seq_one_letter_code
_entity_poly.pdbx_strand_id
1 'polypeptide(L)'
;METDFGKYEKCPYGSMGPAMTLYWALPEIFKAPKTVETVASMVERASSFMKELKSKEYDNVLIAAHGGILRAVNGYLLDKKNGIKWRPKMHNCEVRIYESDKGKHRLIDILKG
;
A
#
# COMPACT_ATOMS: atom_id res chain seq x y z
N MET A 1 4.06 -3.60 9.30
CA MET A 1 4.26 -4.19 7.95
C MET A 1 4.82 -3.12 7.03
N GLU A 2 5.80 -3.43 6.18
CA GLU A 2 6.36 -2.53 5.16
C GLU A 2 6.77 -3.34 3.91
N THR A 3 7.02 -2.64 2.81
CA THR A 3 7.62 -3.17 1.58
C THR A 3 9.08 -3.56 1.78
N ASP A 4 9.48 -4.75 1.33
CA ASP A 4 10.89 -5.19 1.35
C ASP A 4 11.67 -4.57 0.18
N PHE A 5 12.67 -3.76 0.52
CA PHE A 5 13.55 -3.06 -0.44
C PHE A 5 14.82 -3.85 -0.80
N GLY A 6 15.04 -5.01 -0.20
CA GLY A 6 16.19 -5.87 -0.41
C GLY A 6 17.51 -5.14 -0.25
N LYS A 7 18.39 -5.26 -1.26
CA LYS A 7 19.71 -4.61 -1.25
C LYS A 7 19.65 -3.07 -1.20
N TYR A 8 18.48 -2.47 -1.41
CA TYR A 8 18.28 -1.01 -1.35
C TYR A 8 17.78 -0.55 0.02
N GLU A 9 17.62 -1.46 1.00
CA GLU A 9 17.39 -1.06 2.38
C GLU A 9 18.51 -0.14 2.88
N LYS A 10 18.11 0.94 3.56
CA LYS A 10 19.02 2.00 4.06
C LYS A 10 19.82 2.72 2.97
N CYS A 11 19.56 2.45 1.70
CA CYS A 11 20.17 3.17 0.58
C CYS A 11 19.50 4.55 0.46
N PRO A 12 20.27 5.66 0.43
CA PRO A 12 19.70 6.97 0.15
C PRO A 12 19.00 6.99 -1.21
N TYR A 13 17.88 7.71 -1.32
CA TYR A 13 17.10 7.78 -2.58
C TYR A 13 17.94 8.20 -3.80
N GLY A 14 18.91 9.10 -3.62
CA GLY A 14 19.81 9.53 -4.69
C GLY A 14 20.80 8.46 -5.17
N SER A 15 20.94 7.35 -4.45
CA SER A 15 21.92 6.29 -4.70
C SER A 15 21.28 4.95 -5.11
N MET A 16 19.95 4.89 -5.26
CA MET A 16 19.22 3.67 -5.62
C MET A 16 19.43 3.22 -7.08
N GLY A 17 19.98 4.09 -7.92
CA GLY A 17 20.17 3.85 -9.35
C GLY A 17 18.85 3.87 -10.14
N PRO A 18 18.93 3.81 -11.48
CA PRO A 18 17.77 4.04 -12.35
C PRO A 18 16.70 2.96 -12.23
N ALA A 19 17.09 1.69 -12.10
CA ALA A 19 16.14 0.57 -12.07
C ALA A 19 15.18 0.66 -10.87
N MET A 20 15.71 0.88 -9.66
CA MET A 20 14.90 1.01 -8.45
C MET A 20 14.11 2.33 -8.44
N THR A 21 14.73 3.43 -8.89
CA THR A 21 14.07 4.73 -8.95
C THR A 21 12.85 4.71 -9.89
N LEU A 22 13.00 4.14 -11.09
CA LEU A 22 11.92 4.03 -12.06
C LEU A 22 10.81 3.09 -11.57
N TYR A 23 11.20 1.95 -10.96
CA TYR A 23 10.24 1.06 -10.32
C TYR A 23 9.44 1.76 -9.24
N TRP A 24 10.08 2.49 -8.31
CA TRP A 24 9.37 3.17 -7.24
C TRP A 24 8.53 4.37 -7.72
N ALA A 25 8.94 5.00 -8.83
CA ALA A 25 8.19 6.09 -9.43
C ALA A 25 6.94 5.62 -10.18
N LEU A 26 7.06 4.53 -10.95
CA LEU A 26 6.05 4.02 -11.87
C LEU A 26 6.02 2.48 -11.85
N PRO A 27 5.60 1.88 -10.72
CA PRO A 27 5.66 0.43 -10.56
C PRO A 27 4.66 -0.33 -11.44
N GLU A 28 3.69 0.37 -12.04
CA GLU A 28 2.78 -0.19 -13.03
C GLU A 28 3.45 -0.47 -14.39
N ILE A 29 4.59 0.17 -14.65
CA ILE A 29 5.31 0.11 -15.93
C ILE A 29 6.64 -0.65 -15.78
N PHE A 30 7.39 -0.34 -14.73
CA PHE A 30 8.72 -0.91 -14.52
C PHE A 30 8.68 -2.14 -13.61
N LYS A 31 9.58 -3.08 -13.86
CA LYS A 31 9.70 -4.29 -13.05
C LYS A 31 10.49 -4.02 -11.76
N ALA A 32 10.11 -4.67 -10.68
CA ALA A 32 10.87 -4.67 -9.45
C ALA A 32 12.28 -5.25 -9.71
N PRO A 33 13.35 -4.65 -9.14
CA PRO A 33 14.66 -5.30 -9.10
C PRO A 33 14.57 -6.66 -8.40
N LYS A 34 15.44 -7.62 -8.77
CA LYS A 34 15.36 -9.02 -8.29
C LYS A 34 15.32 -9.19 -6.77
N THR A 35 15.90 -8.27 -6.02
CA THR A 35 15.96 -8.32 -4.56
C THR A 35 14.81 -7.60 -3.87
N VAL A 36 13.93 -6.92 -4.61
CA VAL A 36 12.89 -6.03 -4.09
C VAL A 36 11.54 -6.73 -4.18
N GLU A 37 10.70 -6.56 -3.17
CA GLU A 37 9.32 -7.06 -3.19
C GLU A 37 8.56 -6.48 -4.39
N THR A 38 7.82 -7.34 -5.08
CA THR A 38 7.00 -6.93 -6.22
C THR A 38 5.70 -6.29 -5.76
N VAL A 39 5.10 -5.45 -6.60
CA VAL A 39 3.75 -4.90 -6.33
C VAL A 39 2.72 -6.02 -6.19
N ALA A 40 2.81 -7.06 -7.01
CA ALA A 40 1.89 -8.20 -6.94
C ALA A 40 1.95 -8.87 -5.56
N SER A 41 3.15 -9.11 -5.03
CA SER A 41 3.33 -9.67 -3.68
C SER A 41 2.78 -8.75 -2.59
N MET A 42 3.02 -7.44 -2.71
CA MET A 42 2.46 -6.46 -1.78
C MET A 42 0.92 -6.44 -1.80
N VAL A 43 0.31 -6.50 -2.99
CA VAL A 43 -1.15 -6.57 -3.19
C VAL A 43 -1.73 -7.84 -2.60
N GLU A 44 -1.09 -8.99 -2.85
CA GLU A 44 -1.52 -10.28 -2.34
C GLU A 44 -1.53 -10.28 -0.81
N ARG A 45 -0.44 -9.84 -0.19
CA ARG A 45 -0.30 -9.79 1.27
C ARG A 45 -1.29 -8.81 1.91
N ALA A 46 -1.48 -7.62 1.33
CA ALA A 46 -2.50 -6.68 1.78
C ALA A 46 -3.91 -7.26 1.63
N SER A 47 -4.22 -7.89 0.50
CA SER A 47 -5.53 -8.48 0.24
C SER A 47 -5.83 -9.65 1.17
N SER A 48 -4.83 -10.48 1.46
CA SER A 48 -4.94 -11.59 2.42
C SER A 48 -5.25 -11.07 3.82
N PHE A 49 -4.50 -10.07 4.29
CA PHE A 49 -4.76 -9.39 5.56
C PHE A 49 -6.17 -8.80 5.63
N MET A 50 -6.63 -8.13 4.57
CA MET A 50 -7.98 -7.56 4.52
C MET A 50 -9.08 -8.63 4.52
N LYS A 51 -8.85 -9.79 3.91
CA LYS A 51 -9.78 -10.92 3.95
C LYS A 51 -9.87 -11.53 5.36
N GLU A 52 -8.74 -11.65 6.05
CA GLU A 52 -8.71 -12.11 7.44
C GLU A 52 -9.42 -11.11 8.38
N LEU A 53 -9.21 -9.81 8.18
CA LEU A 53 -9.94 -8.79 8.96
C LEU A 53 -11.46 -8.90 8.77
N LYS A 54 -11.91 -9.19 7.55
CA LYS A 54 -13.34 -9.36 7.22
C LYS A 54 -13.96 -10.62 7.81
N SER A 55 -13.19 -11.61 8.26
CA SER A 55 -13.74 -12.84 8.86
C SER A 55 -14.11 -12.69 10.34
N LYS A 56 -13.87 -11.51 10.92
CA LYS A 56 -14.12 -11.18 12.32
C LYS A 56 -15.07 -9.99 12.39
N GLU A 57 -15.91 -9.93 13.41
CA GLU A 57 -16.81 -8.79 13.63
C GLU A 57 -16.13 -7.72 14.48
N TYR A 58 -16.09 -6.50 13.95
CA TYR A 58 -15.50 -5.33 14.60
C TYR A 58 -16.39 -4.11 14.35
N ASP A 59 -16.54 -3.24 15.34
CA ASP A 59 -17.20 -1.95 15.16
C ASP A 59 -16.30 -0.95 14.42
N ASN A 60 -15.03 -0.88 14.81
CA ASN A 60 -14.03 0.01 14.24
C ASN A 60 -12.66 -0.68 14.18
N VAL A 61 -11.93 -0.49 13.08
CA VAL A 61 -10.59 -1.06 12.87
C VAL A 61 -9.61 0.04 12.52
N LEU A 62 -8.52 0.15 13.28
CA LEU A 62 -7.39 1.02 12.95
C LEU A 62 -6.28 0.20 12.28
N ILE A 63 -5.95 0.53 11.04
CA ILE A 63 -4.82 -0.07 10.30
C ILE A 63 -3.66 0.93 10.32
N ALA A 64 -2.69 0.70 11.19
CA ALA A 64 -1.44 1.48 11.24
C ALA A 64 -0.30 0.72 10.56
N ALA A 65 0.24 1.29 9.49
CA ALA A 65 1.35 0.70 8.74
C ALA A 65 2.15 1.80 8.00
N HIS A 66 3.08 1.39 7.15
CA HIS A 66 3.92 2.32 6.41
C HIS A 66 3.41 2.59 5.00
N GLY A 67 3.98 3.63 4.37
CA GLY A 67 3.50 4.16 3.11
C GLY A 67 3.54 3.17 1.94
N GLY A 68 4.47 2.21 1.90
CA GLY A 68 4.50 1.19 0.85
C GLY A 68 3.24 0.34 0.88
N ILE A 69 3.05 -0.38 1.98
CA ILE A 69 1.92 -1.30 2.12
C ILE A 69 0.55 -0.60 2.17
N LEU A 70 0.47 0.60 2.75
CA LEU A 70 -0.78 1.37 2.78
C LEU A 70 -1.29 1.72 1.38
N ARG A 71 -0.43 1.75 0.36
CA ARG A 71 -0.86 1.91 -1.04
C ARG A 71 -1.63 0.71 -1.56
N ALA A 72 -1.25 -0.50 -1.15
CA ALA A 72 -1.98 -1.72 -1.51
C ALA A 72 -3.28 -1.83 -0.72
N VAL A 73 -3.26 -1.55 0.59
CA VAL A 73 -4.48 -1.52 1.41
C VAL A 73 -5.49 -0.52 0.87
N ASN A 74 -5.05 0.70 0.56
CA ASN A 74 -5.89 1.72 -0.04
C ASN A 74 -6.37 1.34 -1.46
N GLY A 75 -5.55 0.64 -2.24
CA GLY A 75 -5.97 0.07 -3.52
C GLY A 75 -7.10 -0.94 -3.38
N TYR A 76 -7.00 -1.83 -2.38
CA TYR A 76 -8.02 -2.80 -2.02
C TYR A 76 -9.33 -2.11 -1.58
N LEU A 77 -9.25 -1.11 -0.69
CA LEU A 77 -10.41 -0.35 -0.20
C LEU A 77 -11.09 0.51 -1.27
N LEU A 78 -10.43 0.76 -2.40
CA LEU A 78 -10.98 1.53 -3.52
C LEU A 78 -11.34 0.65 -4.72
N ASP A 79 -11.36 -0.68 -4.55
CA ASP A 79 -11.62 -1.68 -5.60
C ASP A 79 -10.81 -1.40 -6.89
N LYS A 80 -9.53 -1.04 -6.74
CA LYS A 80 -8.67 -0.74 -7.89
C LYS A 80 -8.38 -2.00 -8.69
N LYS A 81 -8.55 -1.92 -10.01
CA LYS A 81 -8.29 -3.05 -10.94
C LYS A 81 -6.88 -3.63 -10.83
N ASN A 82 -5.87 -2.81 -10.54
CA ASN A 82 -4.48 -3.22 -10.35
C ASN A 82 -4.11 -3.47 -8.86
N GLY A 83 -5.08 -3.41 -7.94
CA GLY A 83 -4.89 -3.70 -6.52
C GLY A 83 -4.12 -2.64 -5.72
N ILE A 84 -3.66 -1.54 -6.34
CA ILE A 84 -2.88 -0.49 -5.66
C ILE A 84 -3.39 0.91 -5.96
N LYS A 85 -3.15 1.82 -5.01
CA LYS A 85 -3.29 3.27 -5.18
C LYS A 85 -1.93 3.95 -4.95
N TRP A 86 -1.12 4.03 -6.01
CA TRP A 86 0.23 4.60 -5.93
C TRP A 86 0.26 6.14 -5.85
N ARG A 87 -0.75 6.83 -6.37
CA ARG A 87 -0.80 8.30 -6.37
C ARG A 87 -2.24 8.79 -6.11
N PRO A 88 -2.46 9.87 -5.33
CA PRO A 88 -1.47 10.62 -4.55
C PRO A 88 -0.89 9.81 -3.38
N LYS A 89 0.33 10.16 -2.94
CA LYS A 89 1.00 9.57 -1.78
C LYS A 89 0.26 9.97 -0.50
N MET A 90 0.17 9.04 0.46
CA MET A 90 -0.25 9.32 1.83
C MET A 90 0.89 10.01 2.59
N HIS A 91 0.59 11.12 3.27
CA HIS A 91 1.57 11.82 4.09
C HIS A 91 1.81 11.09 5.41
N ASN A 92 2.92 11.38 6.07
CA ASN A 92 3.18 10.83 7.41
C ASN A 92 2.08 11.31 8.35
N CYS A 93 1.56 10.39 9.17
CA CYS A 93 0.45 10.63 10.11
C CYS A 93 -0.89 11.03 9.48
N GLU A 94 -1.04 10.95 8.15
CA GLU A 94 -2.33 11.08 7.48
C GLU A 94 -3.23 9.89 7.83
N VAL A 95 -4.46 10.16 8.27
CA VAL A 95 -5.46 9.13 8.56
C VAL A 95 -6.55 9.20 7.51
N ARG A 96 -6.86 8.06 6.88
CA ARG A 96 -7.97 7.95 5.94
C ARG A 96 -9.06 7.10 6.56
N ILE A 97 -10.27 7.64 6.61
CA ILE A 97 -11.41 7.00 7.23
C ILE A 97 -12.29 6.41 6.13
N TYR A 98 -12.54 5.11 6.22
CA TYR A 98 -13.40 4.38 5.30
C TYR A 98 -14.60 3.82 6.06
N GLU A 99 -15.78 3.95 5.48
CA GLU A 99 -16.97 3.22 5.87
C GLU A 99 -17.00 1.90 5.10
N SER A 100 -17.34 0.80 5.78
CA SER A 100 -17.47 -0.53 5.20
C SER A 100 -18.90 -1.05 5.41
N ASP A 101 -19.67 -1.18 4.32
CA ASP A 101 -21.00 -1.79 4.33
C ASP A 101 -21.03 -3.00 3.39
N LYS A 102 -21.33 -4.19 3.95
CA LYS A 102 -21.43 -5.46 3.20
C LYS A 102 -20.26 -5.71 2.25
N GLY A 103 -19.05 -5.36 2.70
CA GLY A 103 -17.80 -5.56 1.98
C GLY A 103 -17.47 -4.49 0.92
N LYS A 104 -18.35 -3.51 0.68
CA LYS A 104 -18.08 -2.31 -0.10
C LYS A 104 -17.50 -1.23 0.81
N HIS A 105 -16.51 -0.54 0.29
CA HIS A 105 -15.76 0.46 1.05
C HIS A 105 -15.93 1.84 0.42
N ARG A 106 -16.14 2.85 1.26
CA ARG A 106 -16.26 4.25 0.84
C ARG A 106 -15.34 5.11 1.69
N LEU A 107 -14.43 5.83 1.05
CA LEU A 107 -13.64 6.87 1.71
C LEU A 107 -14.58 8.01 2.15
N ILE A 108 -14.63 8.31 3.43
CA ILE A 108 -15.50 9.35 3.99
C ILE A 108 -14.72 10.58 4.48
N ASP A 109 -13.47 10.42 4.91
CA ASP A 109 -12.66 11.55 5.37
C ASP A 109 -11.15 11.28 5.25
N ILE A 110 -10.37 12.36 5.22
CA ILE A 110 -8.90 12.36 5.29
C ILE A 110 -8.47 13.40 6.32
N LEU A 111 -8.03 12.92 7.49
CA LEU A 111 -7.42 13.75 8.50
C LEU A 111 -5.94 13.97 8.16
N LYS A 112 -5.54 15.23 8.08
CA LYS A 112 -4.14 15.62 7.88
C LYS A 112 -3.53 15.95 9.24
N GLY A 113 -2.38 15.34 9.53
CA GLY A 113 -1.58 15.66 10.72
C GLY A 113 -0.86 17.00 10.59
#